data_AF-A0A517JRR8-F1
#
_entry.id   AF-A0A517JRR8-F1
#
_cell.length_a   1.000
_cell.length_b   1.000
_cell.length_c   1.000
_cell.angle_alpha   90.00
_cell.angle_beta   90.00
_cell.angle_gamma   90.00
#
_symmetry.space_group_name_H-M   'P 1'
#
loop_
_entity.id
_entity.type
_entity.pdbx_description
1 polymer ?
#
loop_
_entity_poly.entity_id
_entity_poly.type
_entity_poly.pdbx_seq_one_letter_code
_entity_poly.pdbx_strand_id
1 'polypeptide(L)'
;EKIIPEIKEDGDSDLTIEEIDLIGSHLDKEIEDLNHSIENEDCAQIRKQTRKKRTGIKKFDDYSERKSKYEEQKSILKDRNSFSKTDHDATFMRMKEDYMKNGQLKPGYNLQIATNSQFVISYNLFQNPTDTRTLIPFLTMIQNTFGYLPEYIVADAGYGSEQNYMAIIDDFNKTPLITYGMFIKDKT
;
A
#
# COMPACT_ATOMS: atom_id res chain seq x y z
N GLU A 1 4.14 -5.64 44.80
CA GLU A 1 3.87 -6.91 44.09
C GLU A 1 2.61 -6.71 43.27
N LYS A 2 2.48 -6.91 41.96
CA LYS A 2 3.33 -7.34 40.85
C LYS A 2 2.84 -6.43 39.70
N ILE A 3 3.74 -5.67 39.07
CA ILE A 3 4.05 -5.84 37.63
C ILE A 3 2.82 -6.31 36.87
N ILE A 4 2.20 -5.41 36.10
CA ILE A 4 1.19 -5.65 35.07
C ILE A 4 1.42 -7.05 34.47
N PRO A 5 0.69 -8.08 34.94
CA PRO A 5 1.02 -9.44 34.60
C PRO A 5 0.21 -9.79 33.37
N GLU A 6 0.54 -9.19 32.22
CA GLU A 6 0.08 -9.72 30.93
C GLU A 6 0.82 -9.19 29.69
N ILE A 7 1.73 -8.21 29.80
CA ILE A 7 2.69 -7.93 28.71
C ILE A 7 3.92 -8.84 28.86
N LYS A 8 3.66 -10.15 28.99
CA LYS A 8 4.66 -11.22 28.93
C LYS A 8 4.30 -12.21 27.83
N GLU A 9 3.93 -11.68 26.68
CA GLU A 9 4.23 -12.34 25.42
C GLU A 9 4.87 -11.26 24.56
N ASP A 10 6.16 -11.42 24.22
CA ASP A 10 6.68 -10.95 22.94
C ASP A 10 6.00 -11.80 21.85
N GLY A 11 4.68 -11.73 21.79
CA GLY A 11 3.86 -12.30 20.74
C GLY A 11 4.07 -11.46 19.51
N ASP A 12 4.23 -12.10 18.38
CA ASP A 12 4.41 -11.51 17.04
C ASP A 12 3.17 -10.68 16.58
N SER A 13 2.27 -10.34 17.50
CA SER A 13 1.04 -9.58 17.28
C SER A 13 1.23 -8.12 17.71
N ASP A 14 1.17 -7.23 16.73
CA ASP A 14 1.05 -5.79 16.94
C ASP A 14 -0.11 -5.47 17.92
N LEU A 15 0.14 -4.60 18.91
CA LEU A 15 -0.92 -4.02 19.75
C LEU A 15 -1.99 -3.35 18.89
N THR A 16 -3.25 -3.60 19.22
CA THR A 16 -4.42 -2.98 18.57
C THR A 16 -4.57 -1.52 18.98
N ILE A 17 -5.29 -0.72 18.18
CA ILE A 17 -5.60 0.68 18.53
C ILE A 17 -6.30 0.77 19.89
N GLU A 18 -7.24 -0.13 20.19
CA GLU A 18 -8.00 -0.12 21.44
C GLU A 18 -7.09 -0.36 22.67
N GLU A 19 -6.12 -1.26 22.55
CA GLU A 19 -5.12 -1.51 23.60
C GLU A 19 -4.20 -0.30 23.79
N ILE A 20 -3.81 0.36 22.70
CA ILE A 20 -2.97 1.55 22.73
C ILE A 20 -3.72 2.72 23.38
N ASP A 21 -5.00 2.91 23.08
CA ASP A 21 -5.85 3.93 23.69
C ASP A 21 -6.04 3.67 25.19
N LEU A 22 -6.24 2.41 25.58
CA LEU A 22 -6.34 2.01 26.99
C LEU A 22 -5.04 2.32 27.74
N ILE A 23 -3.88 1.97 27.18
CA ILE A 23 -2.56 2.30 27.74
C ILE A 23 -2.41 3.82 27.83
N GLY A 24 -2.79 4.57 26.80
CA GLY A 24 -2.78 6.03 26.79
C GLY A 24 -3.54 6.63 27.96
N SER A 25 -4.78 6.16 28.19
CA SER A 25 -5.61 6.64 29.31
C SER A 25 -5.01 6.37 30.70
N HIS A 26 -4.25 5.28 30.85
CA HIS A 26 -3.57 4.95 32.10
C HIS A 26 -2.34 5.85 32.31
N LEU A 27 -1.58 6.07 31.24
CA LEU A 27 -0.41 6.94 31.23
C LEU A 27 -0.78 8.41 31.46
N ASP A 28 -1.95 8.87 30.98
CA ASP A 28 -2.48 10.21 31.27
C ASP A 28 -2.73 10.41 32.78
N LYS A 29 -3.35 9.43 33.43
CA LYS A 29 -3.55 9.45 34.90
C LYS A 29 -2.21 9.45 35.64
N GLU A 30 -1.25 8.64 35.19
CA GLU A 30 0.09 8.64 35.78
C GLU A 30 0.80 9.99 35.57
N ILE A 31 0.60 10.67 34.45
CA ILE A 31 1.09 12.03 34.22
C ILE A 31 0.47 13.02 35.21
N GLU A 32 -0.84 12.94 35.47
CA GLU A 32 -1.53 13.78 36.45
C GLU A 32 -0.96 13.58 37.86
N ASP A 33 -0.78 12.33 38.30
CA ASP A 33 -0.18 12.00 39.59
C ASP A 33 1.26 12.51 39.72
N LEU A 34 2.05 12.37 38.64
CA LEU A 34 3.42 12.89 38.59
C LEU A 34 3.44 14.43 38.60
N ASN A 35 2.46 15.11 38.01
CA ASN A 35 2.35 16.57 38.07
C ASN A 35 2.04 17.03 39.49
N HIS A 36 1.07 16.41 40.16
CA HIS A 36 0.73 16.70 41.55
C HIS A 36 1.93 16.43 42.49
N SER A 37 2.69 15.35 42.24
CA SER A 37 3.91 15.05 42.98
C SER A 37 5.03 16.06 42.73
N ILE A 38 5.09 16.71 41.55
CA ILE A 38 6.10 17.75 41.26
C ILE A 38 5.73 19.08 41.94
N GLU A 39 4.44 19.40 42.05
CA GLU A 39 3.94 20.64 42.68
C GLU A 39 4.13 20.64 44.19
N ASN A 40 3.94 19.48 44.85
CA ASN A 40 3.99 19.35 46.31
C ASN A 40 5.37 18.97 46.87
N GLU A 41 6.40 18.84 46.02
CA GLU A 41 7.73 18.36 46.43
C GLU A 41 8.76 19.50 46.49
N ASP A 42 9.38 19.72 47.66
CA ASP A 42 10.36 20.79 47.84
C ASP A 42 11.77 20.42 47.36
N CYS A 43 12.10 19.12 47.32
CA CYS A 43 13.44 18.67 46.93
C CYS A 43 13.66 18.78 45.41
N ALA A 44 14.64 19.58 45.00
CA ALA A 44 14.96 19.78 43.58
C ALA A 44 15.46 18.51 42.87
N GLN A 45 16.19 17.63 43.57
CA GLN A 45 16.68 16.37 43.01
C GLN A 45 15.53 15.39 42.71
N ILE A 46 14.55 15.28 43.62
CA ILE A 46 13.37 14.42 43.44
C ILE A 46 12.53 14.94 42.28
N ARG A 47 12.22 16.24 42.25
CA ARG A 47 11.51 16.89 41.12
C ARG A 47 12.18 16.62 39.76
N LYS A 48 13.52 16.63 39.70
CA LYS A 48 14.26 16.34 38.47
C LYS A 48 14.08 14.88 38.00
N GLN A 49 14.09 13.92 38.93
CA GLN A 49 13.84 12.50 38.60
C GLN A 49 12.39 12.27 38.15
N THR A 50 11.42 12.86 38.84
CA THR A 50 9.98 12.77 38.50
C THR A 50 9.68 13.37 37.12
N ARG A 51 10.29 14.53 36.79
CA ARG A 51 10.22 15.12 35.44
C ARG A 51 10.76 14.19 34.36
N LYS A 52 11.87 13.48 34.64
CA LYS A 52 12.47 12.53 33.69
C LYS A 52 11.52 11.36 33.39
N LYS A 53 10.85 10.83 34.41
CA LYS A 53 9.80 9.79 34.23
C LYS A 53 8.63 10.32 33.40
N ARG A 54 8.09 11.50 33.76
CA ARG A 54 7.01 12.15 32.99
C ARG A 54 7.36 12.36 31.52
N THR A 55 8.58 12.81 31.22
CA THR A 55 9.04 12.95 29.83
C THR A 55 9.21 11.62 29.10
N GLY A 56 9.44 10.52 29.81
CA GLY A 56 9.42 9.18 29.22
C GLY A 56 8.01 8.79 28.79
N ILE A 57 7.03 9.02 29.65
CA ILE A 57 5.61 8.71 29.40
C ILE A 57 5.05 9.55 28.26
N LYS A 58 5.35 10.85 28.20
CA LYS A 58 4.93 11.74 27.09
C LYS A 58 5.42 11.31 25.69
N LYS A 59 6.38 10.41 25.59
CA LYS A 59 6.78 9.83 24.29
C LYS A 59 5.77 8.81 23.76
N PHE A 60 4.91 8.29 24.64
CA PHE A 60 3.86 7.37 24.26
C PHE A 60 2.81 8.06 23.39
N ASP A 61 2.50 9.33 23.63
CA ASP A 61 1.56 10.10 22.81
C ASP A 61 2.02 10.17 21.35
N ASP A 62 3.30 10.48 21.11
CA ASP A 62 3.91 10.47 19.76
C ASP A 62 3.87 9.07 19.13
N TYR A 63 4.10 8.03 19.93
CA TYR A 63 4.01 6.64 19.46
C TYR A 63 2.58 6.28 19.04
N SER A 64 1.58 6.60 19.87
CA SER A 64 0.16 6.34 19.59
C SER A 64 -0.29 7.05 18.31
N GLU A 65 0.01 8.35 18.19
CA GLU A 65 -0.35 9.14 17.00
C GLU A 65 0.30 8.56 15.73
N ARG A 66 1.56 8.13 15.82
CA ARG A 66 2.26 7.51 14.68
C ARG A 66 1.67 6.15 14.32
N LYS A 67 1.34 5.29 15.29
CA LYS A 67 0.74 3.98 15.03
C LYS A 67 -0.61 4.13 14.33
N SER A 68 -1.47 5.03 14.82
CA SER A 68 -2.76 5.35 14.20
C SER A 68 -2.59 5.80 12.73
N LYS A 69 -1.67 6.72 12.47
CA LYS A 69 -1.33 7.15 11.10
C LYS A 69 -0.85 6.00 10.23
N TYR A 70 -0.03 5.10 10.75
CA TYR A 70 0.45 3.96 9.96
C TYR A 70 -0.66 2.97 9.62
N GLU A 71 -1.61 2.74 10.52
CA GLU A 71 -2.76 1.88 10.24
C GLU A 71 -3.67 2.48 9.17
N GLU A 72 -3.96 3.78 9.27
CA GLU A 72 -4.71 4.50 8.22
C GLU A 72 -3.98 4.38 6.88
N GLN A 73 -2.67 4.67 6.84
CA GLN A 73 -1.87 4.56 5.62
C GLN A 73 -1.82 3.14 5.07
N LYS A 74 -1.73 2.12 5.92
CA LYS A 74 -1.75 0.70 5.52
C LYS A 74 -3.11 0.30 4.95
N SER A 75 -4.20 0.83 5.52
CA SER A 75 -5.56 0.62 5.01
C SER A 75 -5.75 1.23 3.61
N ILE A 76 -5.15 2.40 3.35
CA ILE A 76 -5.17 3.05 2.05
C ILE A 76 -4.28 2.29 1.05
N LEU A 77 -3.10 1.87 1.49
CA LEU A 77 -2.11 1.18 0.66
C LEU A 77 -2.63 -0.15 0.11
N LYS A 78 -3.34 -0.94 0.92
CA LYS A 78 -3.83 -2.28 0.58
C LYS A 78 -2.69 -3.15 0.03
N ASP A 79 -2.86 -3.73 -1.15
CA ASP A 79 -1.86 -4.57 -1.83
C ASP A 79 -0.85 -3.78 -2.70
N ARG A 80 -0.92 -2.44 -2.66
CA ARG A 80 -0.08 -1.56 -3.49
C ARG A 80 1.22 -1.22 -2.79
N ASN A 81 2.20 -0.72 -3.53
CA ASN A 81 3.50 -0.31 -2.97
C ASN A 81 3.57 1.19 -2.65
N SER A 82 2.65 2.00 -3.17
CA SER A 82 2.62 3.45 -2.92
C SER A 82 1.26 4.04 -3.26
N PHE A 83 0.98 5.24 -2.76
CA PHE A 83 -0.19 6.06 -3.13
C PHE A 83 0.13 7.55 -2.99
N SER A 84 -0.56 8.43 -3.75
CA SER A 84 -0.38 9.89 -3.59
C SER A 84 -1.03 10.40 -2.31
N LYS A 85 -0.43 11.41 -1.70
CA LYS A 85 -0.98 12.07 -0.51
C LYS A 85 -2.30 12.79 -0.78
N THR A 86 -2.50 13.30 -1.99
CA THR A 86 -3.70 14.07 -2.37
C THR A 86 -4.73 13.25 -3.13
N ASP A 87 -4.29 12.20 -3.82
CA ASP A 87 -5.13 11.29 -4.61
C ASP A 87 -4.72 9.85 -4.28
N HIS A 88 -5.41 9.26 -3.30
CA HIS A 88 -5.07 7.94 -2.79
C HIS A 88 -5.22 6.81 -3.82
N ASP A 89 -5.88 7.05 -4.96
CA ASP A 89 -6.00 6.07 -6.03
C ASP A 89 -4.81 6.12 -7.00
N ALA A 90 -4.07 7.22 -7.06
CA ALA A 90 -2.86 7.34 -7.88
C ALA A 90 -1.67 6.66 -7.22
N THR A 91 -0.85 5.96 -8.00
CA THR A 91 0.37 5.29 -7.49
C THR A 91 1.62 5.94 -8.09
N PHE A 92 2.74 5.86 -7.39
CA PHE A 92 4.00 6.41 -7.88
C PHE A 92 4.59 5.52 -8.97
N MET A 93 4.70 6.06 -10.17
CA MET A 93 5.17 5.38 -11.36
C MET A 93 6.31 6.17 -12.01
N ARG A 94 7.16 5.47 -12.77
CA ARG A 94 8.18 6.14 -13.58
C ARG A 94 7.52 6.71 -14.82
N MET A 95 7.54 8.04 -14.95
CA MET A 95 6.95 8.71 -16.09
C MET A 95 7.88 8.65 -17.31
N LYS A 96 7.28 8.73 -18.51
CA LYS A 96 8.04 8.93 -19.76
C LYS A 96 8.74 10.30 -19.78
N GLU A 97 8.08 11.31 -19.22
CA GLU A 97 8.65 12.65 -19.02
C GLU A 97 9.62 12.67 -17.83
N ASP A 98 10.87 12.32 -18.10
CA ASP A 98 11.98 12.34 -17.14
C ASP A 98 13.06 13.33 -17.61
N TYR A 99 12.74 14.63 -17.60
CA TYR A 99 13.64 15.70 -18.08
C TYR A 99 14.99 15.69 -17.35
N MET A 100 14.95 15.45 -16.04
CA MET A 100 16.15 15.41 -15.19
C MET A 100 16.93 14.09 -15.32
N LYS A 101 16.37 13.09 -16.03
CA LYS A 101 16.93 11.73 -16.20
C LYS A 101 17.33 11.07 -14.88
N ASN A 102 16.63 11.40 -13.80
CA ASN A 102 16.91 10.89 -12.46
C ASN A 102 15.93 9.78 -12.06
N GLY A 103 15.01 9.38 -12.96
CA GLY A 103 14.04 8.34 -12.68
C GLY A 103 13.01 8.73 -11.63
N GLN A 104 12.73 10.03 -11.46
CA GLN A 104 11.77 10.50 -10.48
C GLN A 104 10.40 9.86 -10.71
N LEU A 105 9.88 9.21 -9.67
CA LEU A 105 8.52 8.69 -9.67
C LEU A 105 7.54 9.84 -9.45
N LYS A 106 6.44 9.84 -10.20
CA LYS A 106 5.33 10.76 -10.03
C LYS A 106 4.05 9.97 -9.82
N PRO A 107 3.09 10.47 -9.03
CA PRO A 107 1.80 9.81 -8.91
C PRO A 107 1.09 9.83 -10.26
N GLY A 108 0.52 8.71 -10.65
CA GLY A 108 -0.21 8.58 -11.91
C GLY A 108 -1.02 7.30 -12.01
N TYR A 109 -1.64 7.17 -13.17
CA TYR A 109 -2.43 6.03 -13.59
C TYR A 109 -1.87 5.48 -14.89
N ASN A 110 -1.92 4.17 -15.03
CA ASN A 110 -1.60 3.49 -16.27
C ASN A 110 -2.88 3.33 -17.10
N LEU A 111 -3.06 4.19 -18.10
CA LEU A 111 -4.20 4.17 -19.02
C LEU A 111 -3.99 3.12 -20.10
N GLN A 112 -4.93 2.18 -20.19
CA GLN A 112 -4.98 1.19 -21.26
C GLN A 112 -6.15 1.47 -22.19
N ILE A 113 -5.91 1.25 -23.47
CA ILE A 113 -6.87 1.54 -24.54
C ILE A 113 -6.90 0.34 -25.48
N ALA A 114 -8.08 -0.20 -25.73
CA ALA A 114 -8.31 -1.23 -26.74
C ALA A 114 -8.84 -0.56 -28.00
N THR A 115 -8.28 -0.95 -29.15
CA THR A 115 -8.71 -0.47 -30.45
C THR A 115 -9.03 -1.63 -31.39
N ASN A 116 -10.01 -1.41 -32.26
CA ASN A 116 -10.36 -2.34 -33.32
C ASN A 116 -10.82 -1.54 -34.55
N SER A 117 -10.30 -1.88 -35.73
CA SER A 117 -10.70 -1.24 -37.00
C SER A 117 -10.64 0.30 -36.96
N GLN A 118 -9.59 0.86 -36.36
CA GLN A 118 -9.37 2.31 -36.15
C GLN A 118 -10.31 2.99 -35.14
N PHE A 119 -11.15 2.23 -34.43
CA PHE A 119 -11.99 2.75 -33.36
C PHE A 119 -11.44 2.38 -31.98
N VAL A 120 -11.60 3.28 -31.02
CA VAL A 120 -11.43 2.95 -29.60
C VAL A 120 -12.68 2.22 -29.12
N ILE A 121 -12.51 1.00 -28.64
CA ILE A 121 -13.63 0.14 -28.19
C ILE A 121 -13.73 0.06 -26.67
N SER A 122 -12.62 0.27 -25.95
CA SER A 122 -12.61 0.27 -24.49
C SER A 122 -11.38 1.00 -23.96
N TYR A 123 -11.46 1.49 -22.72
CA TYR A 123 -10.34 2.04 -21.98
C TYR A 123 -10.48 1.71 -20.50
N ASN A 124 -9.37 1.68 -19.77
CA ASN A 124 -9.39 1.57 -18.31
C ASN A 124 -8.13 2.16 -17.68
N LEU A 125 -8.23 2.54 -16.41
CA LEU A 125 -7.13 3.08 -15.62
C LEU A 125 -6.67 2.02 -14.62
N PHE A 126 -5.36 1.77 -14.60
CA PHE A 126 -4.73 0.83 -13.69
C PHE A 126 -3.75 1.51 -12.77
N GLN A 127 -3.64 0.93 -11.57
CA GLN A 127 -2.68 1.34 -10.56
C GLN A 127 -1.33 0.60 -10.72
N ASN A 128 -1.22 -0.30 -11.70
CA ASN A 128 0.00 -1.04 -11.98
C ASN A 128 0.97 -0.18 -12.82
N PRO A 129 2.22 0.03 -12.37
CA PRO A 129 3.20 0.80 -13.13
C PRO A 129 3.62 0.17 -14.46
N THR A 130 3.39 -1.15 -14.62
CA THR A 130 3.74 -1.92 -15.81
C THR A 130 2.50 -2.55 -16.43
N ASP A 131 2.54 -2.76 -17.74
CA ASP A 131 1.38 -3.22 -18.53
C ASP A 131 1.12 -4.73 -18.36
N THR A 132 2.13 -5.50 -17.96
CA THR A 132 2.01 -6.96 -17.87
C THR A 132 0.83 -7.42 -17.00
N ARG A 133 0.58 -6.77 -15.86
CA ARG A 133 -0.51 -7.17 -14.94
C ARG A 133 -1.86 -6.56 -15.28
N THR A 134 -1.94 -5.66 -16.26
CA THR A 134 -3.19 -4.97 -16.62
C THR A 134 -3.99 -5.75 -17.66
N LEU A 135 -3.35 -6.61 -18.48
CA LEU A 135 -3.99 -7.29 -19.61
C LEU A 135 -5.19 -8.14 -19.21
N ILE A 136 -4.99 -9.10 -18.30
CA ILE A 136 -6.06 -10.05 -17.91
C ILE A 136 -7.25 -9.30 -17.29
N PRO A 137 -7.06 -8.40 -16.31
CA PRO A 137 -8.16 -7.57 -15.81
C PRO A 137 -8.84 -6.73 -16.91
N PHE A 138 -8.07 -6.20 -17.86
CA PHE A 138 -8.61 -5.38 -18.94
C PHE A 138 -9.47 -6.20 -19.91
N LEU A 139 -8.99 -7.36 -20.36
CA LEU A 139 -9.74 -8.27 -21.22
C LEU A 139 -11.00 -8.80 -20.52
N THR A 140 -10.90 -9.14 -19.24
CA THR A 140 -12.05 -9.57 -18.42
C THR A 140 -13.12 -8.48 -18.39
N MET A 141 -12.72 -7.22 -18.16
CA MET A 141 -13.65 -6.10 -18.16
C MET A 141 -14.32 -5.89 -19.52
N ILE A 142 -13.57 -5.97 -20.62
CA ILE A 142 -14.12 -5.87 -21.98
C ILE A 142 -15.12 -6.99 -22.24
N GLN A 143 -14.77 -8.24 -21.91
CA GLN A 143 -15.65 -9.40 -22.09
C GLN A 143 -16.92 -9.27 -21.26
N ASN A 144 -16.82 -8.84 -20.01
CA ASN A 144 -17.99 -8.62 -19.16
C ASN A 144 -18.88 -7.48 -19.65
N THR A 145 -18.29 -6.45 -20.26
CA THR A 145 -19.03 -5.27 -20.74
C THR A 145 -19.74 -5.52 -22.06
N PHE A 146 -19.06 -6.15 -23.03
CA PHE A 146 -19.57 -6.32 -24.39
C PHE A 146 -20.06 -7.75 -24.68
N GLY A 147 -19.78 -8.71 -23.80
CA GLY A 147 -20.11 -10.13 -23.99
C GLY A 147 -19.22 -10.85 -25.01
N TYR A 148 -18.28 -10.16 -25.65
CA TYR A 148 -17.40 -10.76 -26.65
C TYR A 148 -16.00 -10.12 -26.64
N LEU A 149 -15.01 -10.91 -27.07
CA LEU A 149 -13.65 -10.47 -27.40
C LEU A 149 -13.33 -10.84 -28.85
N PRO A 150 -12.58 -10.00 -29.59
CA PRO A 150 -12.10 -10.35 -30.94
C PRO A 150 -11.24 -11.62 -30.93
N GLU A 151 -11.28 -12.38 -32.01
CA GLU A 151 -10.55 -13.66 -32.14
C GLU A 151 -9.03 -13.52 -31.90
N TYR A 152 -8.45 -12.43 -32.40
CA TYR A 152 -7.03 -12.14 -32.24
C TYR A 152 -6.82 -11.03 -31.21
N ILE A 153 -6.02 -11.33 -30.19
CA ILE A 153 -5.58 -10.34 -29.20
C ILE A 153 -4.15 -9.92 -29.52
N VAL A 154 -3.98 -8.67 -29.94
CA VAL A 154 -2.68 -8.06 -30.23
C VAL A 154 -2.36 -7.06 -29.13
N ALA A 155 -1.13 -7.09 -28.61
CA ALA A 155 -0.62 -6.10 -27.67
C ALA A 155 0.88 -5.90 -27.86
N ASP A 156 1.45 -4.89 -27.21
CA ASP A 156 2.89 -4.66 -27.25
C ASP A 156 3.68 -5.70 -26.42
N ALA A 157 5.01 -5.62 -26.48
CA ALA A 157 5.89 -6.52 -25.73
C ALA A 157 5.84 -6.32 -24.21
N GLY A 158 5.37 -5.17 -23.71
CA GLY A 158 5.19 -4.90 -22.27
C GLY A 158 4.12 -5.78 -21.64
N TYR A 159 3.16 -6.24 -22.45
CA TYR A 159 2.16 -7.24 -22.07
C TYR A 159 2.65 -8.69 -22.17
N GLY A 160 3.81 -8.93 -22.79
CA GLY A 160 4.34 -10.26 -23.05
C GLY A 160 4.77 -11.00 -21.78
N SER A 161 3.91 -11.88 -21.27
CA SER A 161 4.25 -12.86 -20.23
C SER A 161 3.62 -14.20 -20.55
N GLU A 162 4.22 -15.28 -20.07
CA GLU A 162 3.67 -16.64 -20.20
C GLU A 162 2.25 -16.69 -19.60
N GLN A 163 2.06 -16.10 -18.42
CA GLN A 163 0.76 -16.02 -17.76
C GLN A 163 -0.30 -15.35 -18.65
N ASN A 164 0.01 -14.21 -19.26
CA ASN A 164 -0.90 -13.53 -20.17
C ASN A 164 -1.16 -14.34 -21.44
N TYR A 165 -0.12 -14.98 -21.98
CA TYR A 165 -0.22 -15.81 -23.17
C TYR A 165 -1.17 -16.98 -22.94
N MET A 166 -1.00 -17.70 -21.83
CA MET A 166 -1.85 -18.84 -21.47
C MET A 166 -3.27 -18.39 -21.13
N ALA A 167 -3.45 -17.30 -20.39
CA ALA A 167 -4.78 -16.78 -20.08
C ALA A 167 -5.60 -16.48 -21.35
N ILE A 168 -4.98 -15.90 -22.39
CA ILE A 168 -5.66 -15.63 -23.67
C ILE A 168 -6.16 -16.93 -24.33
N ILE A 169 -5.38 -18.01 -24.25
CA ILE A 169 -5.73 -19.30 -24.85
C ILE A 169 -6.75 -20.04 -23.97
N ASP A 170 -6.43 -20.25 -22.70
CA ASP A 170 -7.14 -21.17 -21.82
C ASP A 170 -8.40 -20.54 -21.20
N ASP A 171 -8.31 -19.27 -20.77
CA ASP A 171 -9.42 -18.60 -20.08
C ASP A 171 -10.35 -17.89 -21.07
N PHE A 172 -9.77 -17.19 -22.05
CA PHE A 172 -10.53 -16.38 -23.00
C PHE A 172 -10.89 -17.12 -24.30
N ASN A 173 -10.28 -18.28 -24.59
CA ASN A 173 -10.43 -19.02 -25.84
C ASN A 173 -10.22 -18.10 -27.06
N LYS A 174 -9.07 -17.41 -27.09
CA LYS A 174 -8.65 -16.51 -28.17
C LYS A 174 -7.22 -16.81 -28.62
N THR A 175 -6.85 -16.23 -29.76
CA THR A 175 -5.53 -16.37 -30.33
C THR A 175 -4.63 -15.20 -29.91
N PRO A 176 -3.60 -15.43 -29.07
CA PRO A 176 -2.65 -14.39 -28.71
C PRO A 176 -1.68 -14.11 -29.87
N LEU A 177 -1.58 -12.85 -30.27
CA LEU A 177 -0.57 -12.32 -31.18
C LEU A 177 0.44 -11.46 -30.40
N ILE A 178 0.91 -12.02 -29.29
CA ILE A 178 1.91 -11.43 -28.40
C ILE A 178 2.95 -12.50 -28.08
N THR A 179 4.22 -12.13 -28.04
CA THR A 179 5.30 -13.03 -27.65
C THR A 179 5.69 -12.79 -26.19
N TYR A 180 6.22 -13.82 -25.52
CA TYR A 180 6.84 -13.70 -24.21
C TYR A 180 8.29 -14.21 -24.26
N GLY A 181 9.08 -13.92 -23.22
CA GLY A 181 10.54 -14.11 -23.25
C GLY A 181 11.02 -15.54 -23.58
N MET A 182 10.30 -16.57 -23.14
CA MET A 182 10.67 -17.98 -23.39
C MET A 182 9.97 -18.59 -24.62
N PHE A 183 9.08 -17.87 -25.28
CA PHE A 183 8.24 -18.38 -26.38
C PHE A 183 9.01 -19.08 -27.50
N ILE A 184 10.20 -18.57 -27.86
CA ILE A 184 11.04 -19.18 -28.90
C ILE A 184 11.65 -20.50 -28.39
N LYS A 185 12.12 -20.53 -27.13
CA LYS A 185 12.72 -21.73 -26.54
C LYS A 185 11.69 -22.84 -26.35
N ASP A 186 10.48 -22.50 -25.93
CA ASP A 186 9.41 -23.49 -25.71
C ASP A 186 8.90 -24.11 -27.02
N LYS A 187 9.20 -23.48 -28.16
CA LYS A 187 8.87 -23.98 -29.50
C LYS A 187 9.99 -24.79 -30.17
N THR A 188 11.17 -24.86 -29.57
CA THR A 188 12.35 -25.55 -30.13
C THR A 188 12.56 -26.87 -29.41
#